data_AF-A0A838R4S6-F1
#
_entry.id   AF-A0A838R4S6-F1
#
_cell.length_a   1.000
_cell.length_b   1.000
_cell.length_c   1.000
_cell.angle_alpha   90.00
_cell.angle_beta   90.00
_cell.angle_gamma   90.00
#
_symmetry.space_group_name_H-M   'P 1'
#
loop_
_entity.id
_entity.type
_entity.pdbx_description
1 polymer ?
#
loop_
_entity_poly.entity_id
_entity_poly.type
_entity_poly.pdbx_seq_one_letter_code
_entity_poly.pdbx_strand_id
1 'polypeptide(L)'
;MVYEAVTSLDAAEVIRRAKKFFAERVPMQAAFPEKEGPTWLTLRGQGGEEIALAAVPAPGGTRVRGSTLLFDQPLERFLSTLPVAVEGAA
;
A
#
# COMPACT_ATOMS: atom_id res chain seq x y z
N MET A 1 11.48 -0.68 -6.49
CA MET A 1 11.72 0.78 -6.28
C MET A 1 10.92 1.29 -5.06
N VAL A 2 10.89 2.60 -4.76
CA VAL A 2 10.07 3.19 -3.68
C VAL A 2 9.03 4.15 -4.27
N TYR A 3 7.79 4.04 -3.80
CA TYR A 3 6.64 4.84 -4.24
C TYR A 3 5.90 5.42 -3.03
N GLU A 4 5.23 6.55 -3.20
CA GLU A 4 4.45 7.17 -2.13
C GLU A 4 3.22 7.93 -2.63
N ALA A 5 2.23 8.05 -1.74
CA ALA A 5 1.04 8.87 -1.92
C ALA A 5 0.54 9.38 -0.55
N VAL A 6 -0.28 10.43 -0.55
CA VAL A 6 -1.02 10.89 0.65
C VAL A 6 -2.50 10.65 0.41
N THR A 7 -3.15 9.99 1.37
CA THR A 7 -4.56 9.62 1.30
C THR A 7 -5.35 10.16 2.49
N SER A 8 -6.64 10.39 2.30
CA SER A 8 -7.59 10.72 3.37
C SER A 8 -8.00 9.52 4.23
N LEU A 9 -7.63 8.29 3.84
CA LEU A 9 -7.91 7.09 4.63
C LEU A 9 -7.02 7.03 5.88
N ASP A 10 -7.51 6.36 6.92
CA ASP A 10 -6.66 5.94 8.03
C ASP A 10 -5.71 4.79 7.64
N ALA A 11 -4.68 4.58 8.46
CA ALA A 11 -3.67 3.56 8.21
C ALA A 11 -4.25 2.14 8.15
N ALA A 12 -5.19 1.80 9.04
CA ALA A 12 -5.76 0.45 9.11
C ALA A 12 -6.56 0.12 7.83
N GLU A 13 -7.29 1.08 7.30
CA GLU A 13 -8.04 0.95 6.06
C GLU A 13 -7.11 0.85 4.84
N VAL A 14 -5.99 1.58 4.82
CA VAL A 14 -4.94 1.40 3.80
C VAL A 14 -4.40 -0.03 3.82
N ILE A 15 -4.02 -0.54 5.01
CA ILE A 15 -3.50 -1.91 5.15
C ILE A 15 -4.55 -2.93 4.71
N ARG A 16 -5.81 -2.78 5.12
CA ARG A 16 -6.90 -3.68 4.72
C ARG A 16 -7.09 -3.70 3.20
N ARG A 17 -7.06 -2.52 2.54
CA ARG A 17 -7.17 -2.42 1.07
C ARG A 17 -5.96 -3.02 0.36
N ALA A 18 -4.75 -2.81 0.87
CA ALA A 18 -3.54 -3.38 0.30
C ALA A 18 -3.63 -4.91 0.26
N LYS A 19 -3.97 -5.55 1.39
CA LYS A 19 -4.15 -7.01 1.47
C LYS A 19 -5.12 -7.53 0.40
N LYS A 20 -6.27 -6.87 0.24
CA LYS A 20 -7.26 -7.25 -0.77
C LYS A 20 -6.76 -7.04 -2.20
N PHE A 21 -6.17 -5.88 -2.47
CA PHE A 21 -5.72 -5.51 -3.80
C PHE A 21 -4.65 -6.48 -4.33
N PHE A 22 -3.62 -6.76 -3.52
CA PHE A 22 -2.52 -7.61 -3.97
C PHE A 22 -2.88 -9.10 -4.00
N ALA A 23 -3.88 -9.55 -3.23
CA ALA A 23 -4.39 -10.91 -3.31
C ALA A 23 -5.33 -11.12 -4.52
N GLU A 24 -6.19 -10.15 -4.85
CA GLU A 24 -7.30 -10.37 -5.80
C GLU A 24 -7.17 -9.62 -7.12
N ARG A 25 -6.47 -8.47 -7.14
CA ARG A 25 -6.48 -7.53 -8.28
C ARG A 25 -5.20 -7.54 -9.09
N VAL A 26 -4.31 -8.52 -8.88
CA VAL A 26 -3.06 -8.70 -9.62
C VAL A 26 -3.03 -10.11 -10.24
N PRO A 27 -3.68 -10.31 -11.41
CA PRO A 27 -4.02 -11.64 -11.93
C PRO A 27 -2.85 -12.61 -12.18
N MET A 28 -1.62 -12.12 -12.29
CA MET A 28 -0.42 -12.93 -12.57
C MET A 28 0.64 -12.87 -11.47
N GLN A 29 0.45 -12.01 -10.47
CA GLN A 29 1.42 -11.78 -9.39
C GLN A 29 0.63 -11.50 -8.11
N ALA A 30 0.02 -12.53 -7.54
CA ALA A 30 -0.65 -12.37 -6.25
C ALA A 30 0.40 -12.27 -5.14
N ALA A 31 0.17 -11.39 -4.17
CA ALA A 31 0.98 -11.30 -2.97
C ALA A 31 0.11 -11.39 -1.71
N PHE A 32 0.57 -12.14 -0.72
CA PHE A 32 -0.15 -12.41 0.51
C PHE A 32 0.60 -11.90 1.74
N PRO A 33 -0.08 -11.56 2.84
CA PRO A 33 0.58 -11.08 4.07
C PRO A 33 1.61 -12.06 4.60
N GLU A 34 2.84 -11.57 4.80
CA GLU A 34 3.89 -12.31 5.51
C GLU A 34 3.99 -11.84 6.96
N LYS A 35 4.04 -10.51 7.18
CA LYS A 35 4.05 -9.88 8.51
C LYS A 35 3.23 -8.59 8.47
N GLU A 36 2.61 -8.25 9.58
CA GLU A 36 1.88 -6.99 9.71
C GLU A 36 1.97 -6.39 11.11
N GLY A 37 1.75 -5.09 11.17
CA GLY A 37 1.50 -4.34 12.39
C GLY A 37 0.44 -3.26 12.14
N PRO A 38 0.16 -2.40 13.13
CA PRO A 38 -0.95 -1.44 13.03
C PRO A 38 -0.85 -0.46 11.85
N THR A 39 0.37 -0.16 11.40
CA THR A 39 0.67 0.85 10.38
C THR A 39 1.56 0.34 9.26
N TRP A 40 1.82 -0.98 9.21
CA TRP A 40 2.73 -1.55 8.21
C TRP A 40 2.35 -2.97 7.84
N LEU A 41 2.77 -3.38 6.65
CA LEU A 41 2.47 -4.68 6.06
C LEU A 41 3.62 -5.10 5.15
N THR A 42 4.05 -6.35 5.24
CA THR A 42 4.85 -7.00 4.20
C THR A 42 4.02 -8.05 3.49
N LEU A 43 4.10 -8.08 2.16
CA LEU A 43 3.43 -9.06 1.30
C LEU A 43 4.48 -9.83 0.51
N ARG A 44 4.26 -11.14 0.31
CA ARG A 44 5.12 -11.98 -0.54
C ARG A 44 4.37 -12.66 -1.67
N GLY A 45 5.02 -12.67 -2.83
CA GLY A 45 4.68 -13.54 -3.96
C GLY A 45 5.40 -14.89 -3.90
N GLN A 46 5.08 -15.78 -4.84
CA GLN A 46 5.59 -17.15 -4.89
C GLN A 46 7.10 -17.25 -5.16
N GLY A 47 7.65 -16.27 -5.90
CA GLY A 47 9.02 -16.29 -6.45
C GLY A 47 10.03 -15.51 -5.63
N GLY A 48 9.71 -15.16 -4.38
CA GLY A 48 10.51 -14.24 -3.57
C GLY A 48 10.25 -12.77 -3.89
N GLU A 49 9.19 -12.47 -4.64
CA GLU A 49 8.72 -11.10 -4.83
C GLU A 49 8.20 -10.53 -3.50
N GLU A 50 8.39 -9.23 -3.28
CA GLU A 50 8.04 -8.60 -2.00
C GLU A 50 7.46 -7.20 -2.19
N ILE A 51 6.53 -6.84 -1.30
CA ILE A 51 6.07 -5.47 -1.07
C ILE A 51 6.21 -5.19 0.42
N ALA A 52 6.91 -4.12 0.78
CA ALA A 52 6.90 -3.56 2.13
C ALA A 52 6.15 -2.23 2.08
N LEU A 53 5.11 -2.08 2.90
CA LEU A 53 4.23 -0.93 2.91
C LEU A 53 4.10 -0.36 4.32
N ALA A 54 4.19 0.96 4.45
CA ALA A 54 3.94 1.71 5.66
C ALA A 54 2.89 2.78 5.40
N ALA A 55 1.94 2.93 6.32
CA ALA A 55 0.90 3.94 6.33
C ALA A 55 1.00 4.73 7.64
N VAL A 56 1.55 5.93 7.57
CA VAL A 56 1.87 6.76 8.74
C VAL A 56 1.17 8.11 8.69
N PRO A 57 0.83 8.72 9.85
CA PRO A 57 0.26 10.06 9.87
C PRO A 57 1.16 11.09 9.15
N ALA A 58 0.54 12.01 8.41
CA ALA A 58 1.21 13.11 7.73
C ALA A 58 0.32 14.36 7.69
N PRO A 59 0.88 15.56 7.44
CA PRO A 59 0.05 16.73 7.16
C PRO A 59 -0.92 16.43 6.01
N GLY A 60 -2.20 16.72 6.24
CA GLY A 60 -3.26 16.47 5.25
C GLY A 60 -3.83 15.05 5.22
N GLY A 61 -3.29 14.07 5.95
CA GLY A 61 -3.87 12.72 5.99
C GLY A 61 -2.90 11.61 6.40
N THR A 62 -2.95 10.48 5.72
CA THR A 62 -2.04 9.36 5.91
C THR A 62 -1.08 9.29 4.73
N ARG A 63 0.23 9.38 5.00
CA ARG A 63 1.25 9.10 3.99
C ARG A 63 1.45 7.59 3.89
N VAL A 64 1.29 7.08 2.69
CA VAL A 64 1.56 5.68 2.34
C VAL A 64 2.86 5.64 1.57
N ARG A 65 3.84 4.88 2.06
CA ARG A 65 5.08 4.58 1.34
C ARG A 65 5.19 3.08 1.14
N GLY A 66 5.50 2.68 -0.08
CA GLY A 66 5.75 1.29 -0.43
C GLY A 66 7.11 1.12 -1.09
N SER A 67 7.82 0.06 -0.75
CA SER A 67 8.95 -0.44 -1.53
C SER A 67 8.64 -1.83 -2.03
N THR A 68 9.24 -2.20 -3.16
CA THR A 68 8.98 -3.51 -3.76
C THR A 68 10.18 -4.08 -4.50
N LEU A 69 10.24 -5.40 -4.50
CA LEU A 69 10.93 -6.24 -5.45
C LEU A 69 9.88 -6.89 -6.38
N LEU A 70 9.88 -6.49 -7.65
CA LEU A 70 9.06 -7.05 -8.75
C LEU A 70 7.56 -6.70 -8.77
N PHE A 71 7.06 -5.79 -7.94
CA PHE A 71 5.68 -5.27 -8.01
C PHE A 71 5.58 -3.78 -8.34
N ASP A 72 6.51 -3.22 -9.11
CA ASP A 72 6.56 -1.77 -9.39
C ASP A 72 5.24 -1.23 -9.97
N GLN A 73 4.69 -1.87 -11.03
CA GLN A 73 3.41 -1.46 -11.63
C GLN A 73 2.19 -1.74 -10.72
N PRO A 74 2.03 -2.93 -10.09
CA PRO A 74 0.95 -3.14 -9.12
C PRO A 74 0.97 -2.17 -7.94
N LEU A 75 2.15 -1.81 -7.42
CA LEU A 75 2.28 -0.87 -6.31
C LEU A 75 1.86 0.54 -6.72
N GLU A 76 2.31 1.03 -7.87
CA GLU A 76 1.88 2.33 -8.40
C GLU A 76 0.35 2.37 -8.64
N ARG A 77 -0.21 1.29 -9.21
CA ARG A 77 -1.66 1.17 -9.41
C ARG A 77 -2.43 1.12 -8.10
N PHE A 78 -1.92 0.44 -7.08
CA PHE A 78 -2.56 0.45 -5.77
C PHE A 78 -2.64 1.87 -5.21
N LEU A 79 -1.53 2.60 -5.22
CA LEU A 79 -1.47 3.97 -4.70
C LEU A 79 -2.40 4.91 -5.44
N SER A 80 -2.55 4.78 -6.76
CA SER A 80 -3.48 5.60 -7.55
C SER A 80 -4.96 5.30 -7.29
N THR A 81 -5.29 4.17 -6.65
CA THR A 81 -6.66 3.87 -6.22
C THR A 81 -7.03 4.48 -4.86
N LEU A 82 -6.07 5.04 -4.14
CA LEU A 82 -6.32 5.66 -2.83
C LEU A 82 -6.96 7.04 -3.02
N PRO A 83 -8.00 7.39 -2.25
CA PRO A 83 -8.60 8.71 -2.33
C PRO A 83 -7.58 9.75 -1.88
N VAL A 84 -7.41 10.80 -2.68
CA VAL A 84 -6.50 11.90 -2.36
C VAL A 84 -7.00 12.64 -1.13
N ALA A 85 -6.07 13.05 -0.27
CA ALA A 85 -6.39 13.90 0.85
C ALA A 85 -6.60 15.34 0.33
N VAL A 86 -7.78 15.91 0.59
CA VAL A 86 -8.10 17.27 0.13
C VAL A 86 -7.36 18.27 1.02
N GLU A 87 -6.52 19.12 0.44
CA GLU A 87 -6.00 20.30 1.14
C GLU A 87 -7.17 21.23 1.49
N GLY A 88 -7.51 21.35 2.78
CA GLY A 88 -8.48 22.35 3.25
C GLY A 88 -9.52 21.86 4.26
N ALA A 89 -9.09 21.24 5.35
CA ALA A 89 -9.93 21.09 6.55
C ALA A 89 -9.13 21.32 7.84
N ALA A 90 -8.47 22.47 7.92
CA ALA A 90 -8.19 23.24 9.15
C ALA A 90 -7.62 24.61 8.76
#